data_AF-M2UCI7-F1
#
_entry.id   AF-M2UCI7-F1
#
_cell.length_a   1.000
_cell.length_b   1.000
_cell.length_c   1.000
_cell.angle_alpha   90.00
_cell.angle_beta   90.00
_cell.angle_gamma   90.00
#
_symmetry.space_group_name_H-M   'P 1'
#
loop_
_entity.id
_entity.type
_entity.pdbx_description
1 polymer ?
#
loop_
_entity_poly.entity_id
_entity_poly.type
_entity_poly.pdbx_seq_one_letter_code
_entity_poly.pdbx_strand_id
1 'polypeptide(L)'
;MLTAGGFNHDDRWGHRAGEPNKAVICSIALARLRTDIKGNDLANSNAVGMAQKLLLFWRKPARRCWWEGVELENVRGVEGKLKVWIRRVWTLEMSVIGLR
;
A
#
# COMPACT_ATOMS: atom_id res chain seq x y z
N MET A 1 3.27 -0.92 8.13
CA MET A 1 4.14 -1.60 7.14
C MET A 1 4.21 -0.80 5.84
N LEU A 2 3.07 -0.44 5.22
CA LEU A 2 3.05 0.38 3.99
C LEU A 2 3.61 1.81 4.21
N THR A 3 3.18 2.50 5.27
CA THR A 3 3.74 3.82 5.67
C THR A 3 5.23 3.79 5.93
N ALA A 4 5.71 2.72 6.56
CA ALA A 4 7.12 2.52 6.80
C ALA A 4 7.91 2.10 5.53
N GLY A 5 7.22 1.61 4.50
CA GLY A 5 7.76 1.38 3.16
C GLY A 5 7.71 2.60 2.25
N GLY A 6 7.31 3.77 2.78
CA GLY A 6 7.25 5.03 2.04
C GLY A 6 5.91 5.30 1.32
N PHE A 7 4.84 4.57 1.65
CA PHE A 7 3.50 4.79 1.10
C PHE A 7 2.58 5.53 2.07
N ASN A 8 2.02 6.66 1.68
CA ASN A 8 1.04 7.42 2.46
C ASN A 8 -0.39 7.19 1.99
N HIS A 9 -1.36 7.50 2.86
CA HIS A 9 -2.77 7.43 2.53
C HIS A 9 -3.14 8.34 1.35
N ASP A 10 -2.51 9.52 1.29
CA ASP A 10 -2.80 10.56 0.30
C ASP A 10 -1.82 10.53 -0.88
N ASP A 11 -1.00 9.48 -0.99
CA ASP A 11 -0.08 9.34 -2.12
C ASP A 11 -0.84 9.24 -3.45
N ARG A 12 -0.24 9.81 -4.48
CA ARG A 12 -0.72 9.63 -5.84
C ARG A 12 -0.42 8.20 -6.31
N TRP A 13 -1.45 7.54 -6.80
CA TRP A 13 -1.34 6.26 -7.46
C TRP A 13 -0.73 6.45 -8.85
N GLY A 14 0.32 5.72 -9.18
CA GLY A 14 0.90 5.71 -10.53
C GLY A 14 -0.06 5.10 -11.55
N HIS A 15 -0.94 4.21 -11.09
CA HIS A 15 -2.09 3.72 -11.85
C HIS A 15 -3.27 3.50 -10.90
N ARG A 16 -4.46 3.97 -11.27
CA ARG A 16 -5.71 3.67 -10.56
C ARG A 16 -6.87 3.67 -11.53
N ALA A 17 -7.49 2.52 -11.74
CA ALA A 17 -8.60 2.35 -12.67
C ALA A 17 -9.62 1.34 -12.17
N GLY A 18 -10.87 1.53 -12.56
CA GLY A 18 -11.89 0.50 -12.44
C GLY A 18 -11.64 -0.61 -13.46
N GLU A 19 -11.75 -1.86 -13.02
CA GLU A 19 -11.64 -3.01 -13.92
C GLU A 19 -12.91 -3.13 -14.78
N PRO A 20 -12.80 -3.29 -16.11
CA PRO A 20 -13.97 -3.42 -16.96
C PRO A 20 -14.90 -4.55 -16.51
N ASN A 21 -16.20 -4.27 -16.45
CA ASN A 21 -17.25 -5.21 -16.07
C ASN A 21 -17.12 -5.82 -14.66
N LYS A 22 -16.33 -5.20 -13.77
CA LYS A 22 -16.13 -5.66 -12.38
C LYS A 22 -16.32 -4.50 -11.41
N ALA A 23 -16.88 -4.79 -10.23
CA ALA A 23 -16.92 -3.85 -9.11
C ALA A 23 -15.58 -3.81 -8.36
N VAL A 24 -14.48 -3.56 -9.09
CA VAL A 24 -13.10 -3.60 -8.57
C VAL A 24 -12.34 -2.37 -9.05
N ILE A 25 -11.53 -1.80 -8.17
CA ILE A 25 -10.55 -0.77 -8.52
C ILE A 25 -9.16 -1.38 -8.34
N CYS A 26 -8.36 -1.38 -9.40
CA CYS A 26 -6.95 -1.73 -9.34
C CYS A 26 -6.13 -0.46 -9.09
N SER A 27 -5.19 -0.50 -8.14
CA SER A 27 -4.34 0.65 -7.82
C SER A 27 -2.90 0.19 -7.62
N ILE A 28 -1.94 0.92 -8.20
CA ILE A 28 -0.50 0.66 -8.14
C ILE A 28 0.23 1.95 -7.78
N ALA A 29 1.14 1.86 -6.81
CA ALA A 29 2.04 2.93 -6.42
C ALA A 29 3.46 2.37 -6.32
N LEU A 30 4.46 3.22 -6.54
CA LEU A 30 5.87 2.87 -6.40
C LEU A 30 6.53 3.87 -5.45
N ALA A 31 7.18 3.36 -4.41
CA ALA A 31 7.98 4.16 -3.49
C ALA A 31 9.46 3.75 -3.60
N ARG A 32 10.35 4.74 -3.66
CA ARG A 32 11.79 4.51 -3.59
C ARG A 32 12.22 4.41 -2.13
N LEU A 33 12.74 3.25 -1.74
CA LEU A 33 13.34 3.08 -0.42
C LEU A 33 14.61 3.93 -0.32
N ARG A 34 14.66 4.89 0.61
CA ARG A 34 15.85 5.71 0.86
C ARG A 34 16.83 4.92 1.72
N THR A 35 17.98 4.56 1.15
CA THR A 35 19.07 3.85 1.85
C THR A 35 20.31 4.73 2.06
N ASP A 36 20.30 5.96 1.54
CA ASP A 36 21.39 6.93 1.56
C ASP A 36 21.50 7.69 2.90
N ILE A 37 21.55 6.96 4.01
CA ILE A 37 21.82 7.56 5.33
C ILE A 37 23.33 7.76 5.46
N LYS A 38 23.80 8.99 5.23
CA LYS A 38 25.21 9.36 5.39
C LYS A 38 25.60 9.38 6.88
N GLY A 39 26.35 8.37 7.30
CA GLY A 39 27.51 8.40 8.21
C GLY A 39 27.45 9.01 9.62
N ASN A 40 26.54 9.94 9.96
CA ASN A 40 26.57 10.62 11.25
C ASN A 40 25.20 10.72 11.96
N ASP A 41 24.10 10.35 11.29
CA ASP A 41 22.76 10.28 11.88
C ASP A 41 22.38 8.83 12.20
N LEU A 42 23.16 8.18 13.06
CA LEU A 42 22.82 6.87 13.65
C LEU A 42 21.56 6.93 14.54
N ALA A 43 20.92 8.10 14.63
CA ALA A 43 19.67 8.35 15.34
C ALA A 43 18.41 7.86 14.59
N ASN A 44 18.51 7.42 13.32
CA ASN A 44 17.36 6.92 12.55
C ASN A 44 17.42 5.40 12.26
N SER A 45 17.83 4.62 13.27
CA SER A 45 17.91 3.15 13.26
C SER A 45 16.67 2.44 12.72
N ASN A 46 15.50 3.07 12.85
CA ASN A 46 14.22 2.54 12.39
C ASN A 46 14.11 2.43 10.85
N ALA A 47 14.69 3.35 10.09
CA ALA A 47 14.59 3.35 8.62
C ALA A 47 15.42 2.21 8.00
N VAL A 48 16.66 2.01 8.49
CA VAL A 48 17.51 0.89 8.08
C VAL A 48 16.91 -0.44 8.53
N GLY A 49 16.41 -0.51 9.76
CA GLY A 49 15.73 -1.70 10.27
C GLY A 49 14.46 -2.04 9.47
N MET A 50 13.74 -1.03 8.98
CA MET A 50 12.58 -1.25 8.12
C MET A 50 13.00 -1.74 6.73
N ALA A 51 14.04 -1.16 6.13
CA ALA A 51 14.61 -1.61 4.87
C ALA A 51 15.03 -3.09 4.94
N GLN A 52 15.72 -3.49 6.02
CA GLN A 52 16.08 -4.88 6.28
C GLN A 52 14.86 -5.79 6.40
N LYS A 53 13.81 -5.38 7.11
CA LYS A 53 12.56 -6.14 7.21
C LYS A 53 11.85 -6.28 5.86
N LEU A 54 11.91 -5.24 5.01
CA LEU A 54 11.33 -5.28 3.67
C LEU A 54 12.09 -6.23 2.73
N LEU A 55 13.40 -6.44 2.94
CA LEU A 55 14.19 -7.43 2.18
C LEU A 55 13.60 -8.86 2.28
N LEU A 56 12.89 -9.19 3.36
CA LEU A 56 12.20 -10.47 3.50
C LEU A 56 11.16 -10.72 2.40
N PHE A 57 10.68 -9.64 1.77
CA PHE A 57 9.71 -9.68 0.68
C PHE A 57 10.35 -9.64 -0.71
N TRP A 58 11.69 -9.65 -0.80
CA TRP A 58 12.37 -9.79 -2.09
C TRP A 58 12.03 -11.14 -2.72
N ARG A 59 11.46 -11.11 -3.93
CA ARG A 59 10.96 -12.31 -4.64
C ARG A 59 9.92 -13.11 -3.84
N LYS A 60 9.40 -12.55 -2.75
CA LYS A 60 8.42 -13.17 -1.83
C LYS A 60 7.34 -12.14 -1.50
N PRO A 61 6.42 -11.85 -2.43
CA PRO A 61 5.36 -10.85 -2.23
C PRO A 61 4.60 -11.08 -0.92
N ALA A 62 4.47 -10.01 -0.12
CA ALA A 62 3.55 -10.01 1.01
C ALA A 62 2.14 -9.75 0.50
N ARG A 63 1.18 -10.58 0.92
CA ARG A 63 -0.23 -10.41 0.58
C ARG A 63 -1.09 -10.37 1.82
N ARG A 64 -2.06 -9.46 1.84
CA ARG A 64 -3.07 -9.37 2.89
C ARG A 64 -4.43 -9.13 2.26
N CYS A 65 -5.43 -9.89 2.69
CA CYS A 65 -6.83 -9.73 2.31
C CYS A 65 -7.66 -9.50 3.56
N TRP A 66 -8.60 -8.57 3.52
CA TRP A 66 -9.54 -8.31 4.61
C TRP A 66 -10.83 -7.66 4.09
N TRP A 67 -11.81 -7.56 4.97
CA TRP A 67 -13.07 -6.86 4.73
C TRP A 67 -13.12 -5.60 5.57
N GLU A 68 -13.71 -4.55 4.99
CA GLU A 68 -13.96 -3.28 5.64
C GLU A 68 -15.40 -2.87 5.38
N GLY A 69 -16.09 -2.39 6.41
CA GLY A 69 -17.44 -1.85 6.28
C GLY A 69 -17.40 -0.32 6.24
N VAL A 70 -18.10 0.28 5.27
CA VAL A 70 -18.29 1.72 5.14
C VAL A 70 -19.78 2.02 5.18
N GLU A 71 -20.19 3.02 5.95
CA GLU A 71 -21.56 3.52 5.95
C GLU A 71 -21.65 4.76 5.06
N LEU A 72 -22.62 4.73 4.15
CA LEU A 72 -22.93 5.82 3.24
C LEU A 72 -24.30 6.38 3.58
N GLU A 73 -24.40 7.70 3.59
CA GLU A 73 -25.65 8.43 3.78
C GLU A 73 -26.07 9.09 2.46
N ASN A 74 -27.36 9.38 2.33
CA ASN A 74 -27.94 10.08 1.17
C ASN A 74 -27.70 9.36 -0.18
N VAL A 75 -27.69 8.02 -0.18
CA VAL A 75 -27.60 7.23 -1.42
C VAL A 75 -28.95 7.26 -2.13
N ARG A 76 -28.97 7.75 -3.37
CA ARG A 76 -30.19 7.86 -4.17
C ARG A 76 -30.92 6.51 -4.26
N GLY A 77 -32.19 6.49 -3.86
CA GLY A 77 -33.04 5.29 -3.90
C GLY A 77 -32.88 4.34 -2.72
N VAL A 78 -32.09 4.71 -1.70
CA VAL A 78 -31.99 3.97 -0.44
C VAL A 78 -32.53 4.84 0.69
N GLU A 79 -33.49 4.31 1.44
CA GLU A 79 -33.99 4.95 2.66
C GLU A 79 -33.03 4.66 3.82
N GLY A 80 -32.53 5.71 4.47
CA GLY A 80 -31.60 5.59 5.60
C GLY A 80 -30.14 5.33 5.20
N LYS A 81 -29.39 4.69 6.11
CA LYS A 81 -27.95 4.43 5.95
C LYS A 81 -27.71 3.17 5.13
N LEU A 82 -26.85 3.25 4.11
CA LEU A 82 -26.39 2.10 3.34
C LEU A 82 -25.03 1.62 3.86
N LYS A 83 -24.96 0.37 4.33
CA LYS A 83 -23.69 -0.26 4.68
C LYS A 83 -23.11 -1.02 3.48
N VAL A 84 -21.91 -0.63 3.05
CA VAL A 84 -21.17 -1.27 1.96
C VAL A 84 -19.98 -2.03 2.54
N TRP A 85 -19.85 -3.30 2.15
CA TRP A 85 -18.69 -4.13 2.49
C TRP A 85 -17.69 -4.15 1.34
N ILE A 86 -16.45 -3.80 1.63
CA ILE A 86 -15.36 -3.70 0.66
C ILE A 86 -14.34 -4.79 0.96
N ARG A 87 -14.10 -5.67 0.01
CA ARG A 87 -12.97 -6.62 0.08
C ARG A 87 -11.71 -5.89 -0.37
N ARG A 88 -10.76 -5.69 0.54
CA ARG A 88 -9.47 -5.11 0.22
C ARG A 88 -8.42 -6.20 0.11
N VAL A 89 -7.62 -6.12 -0.95
CA VAL A 89 -6.44 -6.97 -1.14
C VAL A 89 -5.26 -6.05 -1.39
N TRP A 90 -4.19 -6.29 -0.65
CA TRP A 90 -2.93 -5.59 -0.84
C TRP A 90 -1.83 -6.61 -1.11
N THR A 91 -1.02 -6.29 -2.12
CA THR A 91 0.20 -7.00 -2.44
C THR A 91 1.35 -6.00 -2.35
N LEU A 92 2.38 -6.33 -1.59
CA LEU A 92 3.62 -5.56 -1.50
C LEU A 92 4.75 -6.40 -2.11
N GLU A 93 5.38 -5.84 -3.12
CA GLU A 93 6.55 -6.41 -3.79
C GLU A 93 7.74 -5.48 -3.63
N MET A 94 8.91 -6.07 -3.40
CA MET A 94 10.17 -5.34 -3.27
C MET A 94 11.12 -5.74 -4.39
N SER A 95 11.61 -4.74 -5.12
CA SER A 95 12.58 -4.91 -6.20
C SER A 95 13.91 -4.29 -5.78
N VAL A 96 15.00 -5.05 -5.96
CA VAL A 96 16.37 -4.54 -5.82
C VAL A 96 16.95 -4.38 -7.23
N ILE A 97 17.42 -3.19 -7.55
CA ILE A 97 17.99 -2.85 -8.87
C ILE A 97 19.48 -2.55 -8.66
N GLY A 98 20.34 -3.02 -9.55
CA GLY A 98 21.77 -2.69 -9.53
C GLY A 98 22.67 -3.63 -8.73
N LEU A 99 22.18 -4.78 -8.27
CA LEU A 99 23.05 -5.91 -7.87
C LEU A 99 23.59 -6.54 -9.16
N ARG A 100 24.88 -6.36 -9.43
CA ARG A 100 25.61 -7.03 -10.51
C ARG A 100 26.77 -7.80 -9.93
#